data_AF-A0A6A6Z9Y9-F1
#
_entry.id   AF-A0A6A6Z9Y9-F1
#
_cell.length_a   1.000
_cell.length_b   1.000
_cell.length_c   1.000
_cell.angle_alpha   90.00
_cell.angle_beta   90.00
_cell.angle_gamma   90.00
#
_symmetry.space_group_name_H-M   'P 1'
#
loop_
_entity.id
_entity.type
_entity.pdbx_description
1 polymer ?
#
loop_
_entity_poly.entity_id
_entity_poly.type
_entity_poly.pdbx_seq_one_letter_code
_entity_poly.pdbx_strand_id
1 'polypeptide(L)'
;QKLYEQMSFFKTNIEQLDNIARMQRFMSFIPLLDDTNVTTLSPVVVQLGMACIQIALARMWSAWGLKPVAVLGCNLGEYAALHVAGVISARDMTLLVGHPAELSEADYTAYSHGILAVRGGVEAVFPALG
;
A
#
# COMPACT_ATOMS: atom_id res chain seq x y z
N GLN A 1 -13.64 -3.83 2.99
CA GLN A 1 -15.06 -3.71 3.35
C GLN A 1 -15.42 -4.31 4.71
N LYS A 2 -15.61 -5.64 4.89
CA LYS A 2 -16.11 -6.22 6.16
C LYS A 2 -15.39 -5.73 7.44
N LEU A 3 -14.06 -5.71 7.44
CA LEU A 3 -13.29 -5.18 8.58
C LEU A 3 -13.53 -3.69 8.83
N TYR A 4 -13.68 -2.91 7.77
CA TYR A 4 -13.94 -1.47 7.85
C TYR A 4 -15.34 -1.15 8.38
N GLU A 5 -16.33 -1.98 8.07
CA GLU A 5 -17.71 -1.82 8.55
C GLU A 5 -17.92 -2.36 9.96
N GLN A 6 -17.29 -3.50 10.29
CA GLN A 6 -17.61 -4.27 11.49
C GLN A 6 -16.64 -4.06 12.65
N MET A 7 -15.41 -3.60 12.38
CA MET A 7 -14.37 -3.47 13.42
C MET A 7 -14.01 -2.00 13.60
N SER A 8 -14.51 -1.39 14.68
CA SER A 8 -14.25 0.01 15.01
C SER A 8 -12.77 0.34 15.10
N PHE A 9 -11.96 -0.54 15.69
CA PHE A 9 -10.51 -0.35 15.77
C PHE A 9 -9.86 -0.26 14.39
N PHE A 10 -10.24 -1.14 13.46
CA PHE A 10 -9.71 -1.11 12.09
C PHE A 10 -10.15 0.17 11.37
N LYS A 11 -11.43 0.53 11.48
CA LYS A 11 -12.00 1.76 10.91
C LYS A 11 -11.28 3.01 11.39
N THR A 12 -11.11 3.19 12.69
CA THR A 12 -10.42 4.36 13.26
C THR A 12 -8.96 4.45 12.78
N ASN A 13 -8.26 3.33 12.67
CA ASN A 13 -6.89 3.32 12.14
C ASN A 13 -6.84 3.73 10.67
N ILE A 14 -7.77 3.22 9.86
CA ILE A 14 -7.92 3.63 8.45
C ILE A 14 -8.20 5.13 8.34
N GLU A 15 -9.18 5.65 9.07
CA GLU A 15 -9.57 7.06 9.03
C GLU A 15 -8.43 7.98 9.52
N GLN A 16 -7.65 7.54 10.50
CA GLN A 16 -6.45 8.27 10.94
C GLN A 16 -5.39 8.33 9.84
N LEU A 17 -5.12 7.21 9.16
CA LEU A 17 -4.15 7.15 8.05
C LEU A 17 -4.63 7.97 6.84
N ASP A 18 -5.93 7.92 6.53
CA ASP A 18 -6.55 8.73 5.49
C ASP A 18 -6.45 10.24 5.78
N ASN A 19 -6.69 10.64 7.04
CA ASN A 19 -6.44 12.02 7.47
C ASN A 19 -4.96 12.43 7.25
N ILE A 20 -4.00 11.56 7.56
CA ILE A 20 -2.58 11.84 7.36
C ILE A 20 -2.25 12.04 5.88
N ALA A 21 -2.78 11.19 5.00
CA ALA A 21 -2.61 11.32 3.55
C ALA A 21 -3.23 12.63 3.04
N ARG A 22 -4.46 12.96 3.45
CA ARG A 22 -5.13 14.21 3.05
C ARG A 22 -4.45 15.47 3.55
N MET A 23 -3.84 15.45 4.75
CA MET A 23 -3.01 16.56 5.22
C MET A 23 -1.78 16.83 4.33
N GLN A 24 -1.36 15.83 3.55
CA GLN A 24 -0.29 15.95 2.55
C GLN A 24 -0.82 16.22 1.14
N ARG A 25 -2.12 16.53 1.00
CA ARG A 25 -2.83 16.84 -0.24
C ARG A 25 -3.08 15.66 -1.18
N PHE A 26 -2.88 14.42 -0.73
CA PHE A 26 -3.33 13.25 -1.48
C PHE A 26 -4.86 13.11 -1.43
N MET A 27 -5.42 12.48 -2.46
CA MET A 27 -6.83 12.09 -2.47
C MET A 27 -7.13 11.07 -1.36
N SER A 28 -8.38 11.07 -0.88
CA SER A 28 -8.82 10.06 0.09
C SER A 28 -8.76 8.67 -0.54
N PHE A 29 -8.25 7.70 0.21
CA PHE A 29 -8.20 6.30 -0.23
C PHE A 29 -9.37 5.47 0.31
N ILE A 30 -10.31 6.07 1.05
CA ILE A 30 -11.53 5.40 1.54
C ILE A 30 -12.34 4.75 0.41
N PRO A 31 -12.42 5.30 -0.82
CA PRO A 31 -13.10 4.62 -1.92
C PRO A 31 -12.57 3.21 -2.23
N LEU A 32 -11.32 2.89 -1.87
CA LEU A 32 -10.80 1.52 -2.01
C LEU A 32 -11.52 0.51 -1.08
N LEU A 33 -12.23 0.99 -0.07
CA LEU A 33 -12.85 0.19 0.99
C LEU A 33 -14.38 0.12 0.89
N ASP A 34 -15.02 0.87 -0.03
CA ASP A 34 -16.47 1.15 -0.09
C ASP A 34 -17.20 0.59 -1.34
N ASP A 35 -16.86 -0.62 -1.77
CA ASP A 35 -17.41 -1.29 -2.97
C ASP A 35 -17.17 -0.55 -4.31
N THR A 36 -16.45 0.56 -4.31
CA THR A 36 -16.01 1.20 -5.56
C THR A 36 -15.16 0.22 -6.37
N ASN A 37 -15.42 0.18 -7.69
CA ASN A 37 -14.63 -0.63 -8.59
C ASN A 37 -13.16 -0.16 -8.59
N VAL A 38 -12.24 -1.02 -8.18
CA VAL A 38 -10.82 -0.69 -8.09
C VAL A 38 -10.22 -0.20 -9.42
N THR A 39 -10.77 -0.64 -10.56
CA THR A 39 -10.26 -0.24 -11.88
C THR A 39 -10.61 1.20 -12.25
N THR A 40 -11.52 1.85 -11.50
CA THR A 40 -11.86 3.26 -11.69
C THR A 40 -11.11 4.19 -10.74
N LEU A 41 -10.31 3.63 -9.83
CA LEU A 41 -9.53 4.40 -8.86
C LEU A 41 -8.17 4.77 -9.43
N SER A 42 -7.64 5.93 -9.04
CA SER A 42 -6.31 6.35 -9.46
C SER A 42 -5.22 5.47 -8.82
N PRO A 43 -4.04 5.34 -9.46
CA PRO A 43 -2.91 4.61 -8.88
C PRO A 43 -2.55 5.10 -7.48
N VAL A 44 -2.65 6.41 -7.22
CA VAL A 44 -2.41 7.02 -5.90
C VAL A 44 -3.36 6.47 -4.85
N VAL A 45 -4.66 6.43 -5.14
CA VAL A 45 -5.68 5.90 -4.23
C VAL A 45 -5.43 4.42 -3.92
N VAL A 46 -5.15 3.62 -4.96
CA VAL A 46 -4.91 2.18 -4.80
C VAL A 46 -3.65 1.92 -3.98
N GLN A 47 -2.53 2.57 -4.31
CA GLN A 47 -1.25 2.32 -3.62
C GLN A 47 -1.27 2.78 -2.17
N LEU A 48 -1.76 4.00 -1.89
CA LEU A 48 -1.90 4.49 -0.51
C LEU A 48 -2.86 3.62 0.29
N GLY A 49 -4.01 3.28 -0.29
CA GLY A 49 -5.00 2.44 0.38
C GLY A 49 -4.43 1.07 0.72
N MET A 50 -3.71 0.42 -0.21
CA MET A 50 -3.07 -0.88 0.04
C MET A 50 -2.03 -0.82 1.17
N ALA A 51 -1.15 0.19 1.19
CA ALA A 51 -0.17 0.35 2.26
C ALA A 51 -0.85 0.63 3.62
N CYS A 52 -1.87 1.50 3.64
CA CYS A 52 -2.60 1.83 4.87
C CYS A 52 -3.41 0.65 5.41
N ILE A 53 -3.98 -0.19 4.54
CA ILE A 53 -4.66 -1.44 4.93
C ILE A 53 -3.67 -2.38 5.62
N GLN A 54 -2.46 -2.56 5.07
CA GLN A 54 -1.44 -3.42 5.68
C GLN A 54 -1.06 -2.93 7.10
N ILE A 55 -0.91 -1.62 7.28
CA ILE A 55 -0.63 -1.01 8.59
C ILE A 55 -1.80 -1.20 9.56
N ALA A 56 -3.03 -0.92 9.12
CA ALA A 56 -4.21 -1.07 9.96
C ALA A 56 -4.41 -2.53 10.41
N LEU A 57 -4.13 -3.50 9.53
CA LEU A 57 -4.07 -4.91 9.89
C LEU A 57 -2.96 -5.15 10.92
N ALA A 58 -1.71 -4.76 10.67
CA ALA A 58 -0.61 -4.98 11.61
C ALA A 58 -0.89 -4.40 13.01
N ARG A 59 -1.52 -3.22 13.10
CA ARG A 59 -1.97 -2.61 14.35
C ARG A 59 -3.06 -3.42 15.04
N MET A 60 -4.01 -3.98 14.28
CA MET A 60 -5.07 -4.85 14.82
C MET A 60 -4.51 -6.14 15.41
N TRP A 61 -3.56 -6.78 14.72
CA TRP A 61 -2.84 -7.96 15.22
C TRP A 61 -2.07 -7.62 16.51
N SER A 62 -1.41 -6.46 16.54
CA SER A 62 -0.72 -5.98 17.74
C SER A 62 -1.68 -5.73 18.91
N ALA A 63 -2.88 -5.21 18.66
CA ALA A 63 -3.91 -5.03 19.67
C ALA A 63 -4.44 -6.36 20.24
N TRP A 64 -4.32 -7.46 19.50
CA TRP A 64 -4.59 -8.81 19.98
C TRP A 64 -3.39 -9.47 20.70
N GLY A 65 -2.31 -8.72 20.92
CA GLY A 65 -1.10 -9.18 21.61
C GLY A 65 -0.07 -9.85 20.71
N LEU A 66 -0.29 -9.92 19.39
CA LEU A 66 0.64 -10.51 18.44
C LEU A 66 1.69 -9.46 18.03
N LYS A 67 2.93 -9.65 18.49
CA LYS A 67 4.05 -8.78 18.16
C LYS A 67 4.95 -9.46 17.11
N PRO A 68 5.14 -8.86 15.92
CA PRO A 68 6.06 -9.42 14.94
C PRO A 68 7.50 -9.36 15.47
N VAL A 69 8.24 -10.46 15.34
CA VAL A 69 9.68 -10.50 15.63
C VAL A 69 10.54 -10.03 14.45
N ALA A 70 9.94 -10.05 13.25
CA ALA A 70 10.51 -9.54 12.01
C ALA A 70 9.36 -9.16 11.07
N VAL A 71 9.64 -8.26 10.12
CA VAL A 71 8.72 -7.86 9.05
C VAL A 71 9.44 -7.88 7.71
N LEU A 72 8.72 -8.25 6.66
CA LEU A 72 9.21 -8.25 5.28
C LEU A 72 8.09 -7.71 4.39
N GLY A 73 8.42 -6.75 3.55
CA GLY A 73 7.56 -6.27 2.48
C GLY A 73 8.11 -6.68 1.12
N CYS A 74 7.27 -6.58 0.09
CA CYS A 74 7.68 -6.73 -1.30
C CYS A 74 7.17 -5.53 -2.07
N ASN A 75 8.06 -4.81 -2.77
CA ASN A 75 7.74 -3.62 -3.53
C ASN A 75 7.01 -2.58 -2.63
N LEU A 76 5.80 -2.15 -2.99
CA LEU A 76 4.96 -1.24 -2.19
C LEU A 76 4.82 -1.67 -0.72
N GLY A 77 4.78 -2.97 -0.44
CA GLY A 77 4.62 -3.48 0.92
C GLY A 77 5.83 -3.20 1.83
N GLU A 78 7.00 -2.87 1.28
CA GLU A 78 8.19 -2.52 2.07
C GLU A 78 7.96 -1.26 2.90
N TYR A 79 7.24 -0.26 2.38
CA TYR A 79 6.94 0.97 3.12
C TYR A 79 6.04 0.72 4.32
N ALA A 80 5.03 -0.16 4.18
CA ALA A 80 4.20 -0.58 5.30
C ALA A 80 5.02 -1.36 6.33
N ALA A 81 5.90 -2.27 5.89
CA ALA A 81 6.79 -3.01 6.78
C ALA A 81 7.74 -2.08 7.55
N LEU A 82 8.36 -1.10 6.90
CA LEU A 82 9.22 -0.09 7.53
C LEU A 82 8.45 0.72 8.59
N HIS A 83 7.20 1.10 8.32
CA HIS A 83 6.36 1.76 9.31
C HIS A 83 6.05 0.87 10.50
N VAL A 84 5.66 -0.39 10.27
CA VAL A 84 5.36 -1.36 11.32
C VAL A 84 6.59 -1.69 12.18
N ALA A 85 7.78 -1.71 11.58
CA ALA A 85 9.05 -1.83 12.28
C ALA A 85 9.45 -0.58 13.08
N GLY A 86 8.71 0.53 12.95
CA GLY A 86 9.00 1.80 13.61
C GLY A 86 10.17 2.59 12.99
N VAL A 87 10.58 2.25 11.77
CA VAL A 87 11.69 2.92 11.07
C VAL A 87 11.25 4.26 10.50
N ILE A 88 10.03 4.33 9.96
CA ILE A 88 9.46 5.54 9.36
C ILE A 88 8.11 5.90 9.99
N SER A 89 7.80 7.20 10.04
CA SER A 89 6.50 7.66 10.52
C SER A 89 5.39 7.32 9.51
N ALA A 90 4.13 7.34 9.96
CA ALA A 90 2.99 7.17 9.05
C ALA A 90 2.94 8.29 7.99
N ARG A 91 3.41 9.49 8.34
CA ARG A 91 3.51 10.64 7.42
C ARG A 91 4.55 10.40 6.34
N ASP A 92 5.72 9.90 6.70
CA ASP A 92 6.78 9.61 5.72
C ASP A 92 6.37 8.43 4.83
N MET A 93 5.72 7.42 5.40
CA MET A 93 5.17 6.30 4.64
C MET A 93 4.17 6.76 3.58
N THR A 94 3.22 7.64 3.92
CA THR A 94 2.26 8.17 2.93
C THR A 94 2.96 9.02 1.86
N LEU A 95 4.00 9.80 2.20
CA LEU A 95 4.77 10.55 1.19
C LEU A 95 5.51 9.60 0.23
N LEU A 96 6.21 8.61 0.78
CA LEU A 96 7.02 7.66 0.00
C LEU A 96 6.17 6.77 -0.92
N VAL A 97 4.92 6.52 -0.55
CA VAL A 97 3.97 5.77 -1.40
C VAL A 97 3.24 6.70 -2.38
N GLY A 98 2.70 7.81 -1.90
CA GLY A 98 1.83 8.68 -2.69
C GLY A 98 2.57 9.42 -3.81
N HIS A 99 3.76 9.94 -3.53
CA HIS A 99 4.46 10.81 -4.48
C HIS A 99 4.93 10.05 -5.74
N PRO A 100 5.55 8.85 -5.63
CA PRO A 100 5.86 8.05 -6.82
C PRO A 100 4.61 7.63 -7.60
N ALA A 101 3.48 7.41 -6.93
CA ALA A 101 2.22 7.10 -7.60
C ALA A 101 1.67 8.30 -8.39
N GLU A 102 1.80 9.53 -7.87
CA GLU A 102 1.43 10.77 -8.59
C GLU A 102 2.31 10.96 -9.84
N LEU A 103 3.63 10.79 -9.70
CA LEU A 103 4.55 10.84 -10.85
C LEU A 103 4.21 9.75 -11.87
N SER A 104 3.85 8.56 -11.39
CA SER A 104 3.45 7.46 -12.25
C SER A 104 2.19 7.79 -13.07
N GLU A 105 1.24 8.47 -12.46
CA GLU A 105 0.00 8.90 -13.12
C GLU A 105 0.23 10.06 -14.11
N ALA A 106 1.17 10.96 -13.82
CA ALA A 106 1.48 12.11 -14.68
C ALA A 106 2.35 11.77 -15.90
N ASP A 107 3.36 10.93 -15.72
CA ASP A 107 4.45 10.78 -16.70
C ASP A 107 4.36 9.51 -17.56
N TYR A 108 3.57 8.51 -17.16
CA TYR A 108 3.57 7.22 -17.86
C TYR A 108 2.57 7.21 -19.01
N THR A 109 3.08 6.90 -20.20
CA THR A 109 2.21 6.55 -21.32
C THR A 109 1.63 5.16 -21.09
N ALA A 110 0.30 5.06 -21.04
CA ALA A 110 -0.37 3.77 -20.92
C ALA A 110 0.12 2.79 -22.00
N TYR A 111 0.31 1.53 -21.62
CA TYR A 111 0.77 0.44 -22.51
C TYR A 111 2.19 0.60 -23.09
N SER A 112 3.01 1.50 -22.54
CA SER A 112 4.43 1.62 -22.94
C SER A 112 5.33 0.50 -22.39
N HIS A 113 4.94 -0.12 -21.27
CA HIS A 113 5.70 -1.15 -20.57
C HIS A 113 4.78 -2.30 -20.13
N GLY A 114 5.38 -3.46 -19.85
CA GLY A 114 4.66 -4.65 -19.37
C GLY A 114 5.50 -5.45 -18.38
N ILE A 115 4.82 -6.24 -17.56
CA ILE A 115 5.43 -7.14 -16.58
C ILE A 115 4.98 -8.56 -16.91
N LEU A 116 5.92 -9.51 -16.98
CA LEU A 116 5.64 -10.93 -17.22
C LEU A 116 6.15 -11.76 -16.05
N ALA A 117 5.25 -12.52 -15.43
CA ALA A 117 5.64 -13.53 -14.44
C ALA A 117 6.15 -14.78 -15.15
N VAL A 118 7.39 -15.18 -14.86
CA VAL A 118 8.05 -16.35 -15.47
C VAL A 118 8.30 -17.40 -14.41
N ARG A 119 7.91 -18.66 -14.71
CA ARG A 119 8.22 -19.80 -13.84
C ARG A 119 9.61 -20.33 -14.15
N GLY A 120 10.62 -19.81 -13.47
CA GLY A 120 12.00 -20.25 -13.57
C GLY A 120 12.89 -19.56 -12.53
N GLY A 121 14.01 -20.20 -12.18
CA GLY A 121 15.03 -19.52 -11.38
C GLY A 121 15.75 -18.44 -12.20
N VAL A 122 16.33 -17.45 -11.53
CA VAL A 122 17.07 -16.36 -12.19
C VAL A 122 18.15 -16.90 -13.13
N GLU A 123 18.86 -17.96 -12.75
CA GLU A 123 19.90 -18.59 -13.59
C GLU A 123 19.37 -19.20 -14.89
N ALA A 124 18.10 -19.63 -14.95
CA ALA A 124 17.49 -20.16 -16.15
C ALA A 124 16.89 -19.06 -17.04
N VAL A 125 16.42 -17.96 -16.43
CA VAL A 125 15.80 -16.84 -17.15
C VAL A 125 16.85 -15.92 -17.76
N PHE A 126 17.93 -15.62 -17.04
CA PHE A 126 18.94 -14.64 -17.48
C PHE A 126 19.55 -14.96 -18.85
N PRO A 127 19.96 -16.21 -19.17
CA PRO A 127 20.48 -16.55 -20.49
C PRO A 127 19.44 -16.46 -21.62
N ALA A 128 18.15 -16.49 -21.30
CA ALA A 128 17.06 -16.43 -22.28
C ALA A 128 16.61 -14.99 -22.62
N LEU A 129 17.10 -13.99 -21.89
CA LEU A 129 16.70 -12.58 -22.07
C LEU A 129 17.38 -11.87 -23.26
N GLY A 130 18.33 -12.52 -23.94
CA GLY A 130 19.07 -11.95 -25.07
C GLY A 130 20.30 -11.18 -24.63
#